data_AF-A0A853FIJ0-F1
#
_entry.id   AF-A0A853FIJ0-F1
#
_cell.length_a   1.000
_cell.length_b   1.000
_cell.length_c   1.000
_cell.angle_alpha   90.00
_cell.angle_beta   90.00
_cell.angle_gamma   90.00
#
_symmetry.space_group_name_H-M   'P 1'
#
loop_
_entity.id
_entity.type
_entity.pdbx_description
1 polymer ?
#
loop_
_entity_poly.entity_id
_entity_poly.type
_entity_poly.pdbx_seq_one_letter_code
_entity_poly.pdbx_strand_id
1 'polypeptide(L)'
;MRMLLGLGLALSLAAGGAIHAAAADKDPILLAEKDRGAPAGRAVRVTLAQREIATTIDLGRIAANYNGGGLLGAILISAMDDRAKKMQRSAIDKAESNASPIRQGLGGFDVEGLALAATRAGLGKHDWFQGLPIATAHDAAPEERASYAAASSASQVTFVDYWYGLSPDFSQIRVLADIRIERAGKRKTGVDPVLFRQRVWSVVQLRARSYDARANATLWSEENGKRARAGLTAAFARFEDLIPRALALGQQDVAAYTAKGREKAFGADFYGPLIARDPANRESLLLWSNGLVQVQPVS
;
A
#
# COMPACT_ATOMS: atom_id res chain seq x y z
N MET A 1 -27.36 39.00 -32.08
CA MET A 1 -26.70 38.39 -30.90
C MET A 1 -26.86 36.88 -30.99
N ARG A 2 -25.81 36.12 -31.30
CA ARG A 2 -25.81 34.65 -31.26
C ARG A 2 -24.83 34.21 -30.18
N MET A 3 -25.35 33.57 -29.14
CA MET A 3 -24.59 33.05 -28.00
C MET A 3 -23.76 31.84 -28.41
N LEU A 4 -22.45 31.93 -28.15
CA LEU A 4 -21.50 30.83 -28.17
C LEU A 4 -21.68 30.01 -26.89
N LEU A 5 -22.20 28.79 -26.99
CA LEU A 5 -22.05 27.78 -25.92
C LEU A 5 -20.77 26.98 -26.20
N GLY A 6 -19.73 27.28 -25.44
CA GLY A 6 -18.50 26.49 -25.40
C GLY A 6 -18.70 25.25 -24.54
N LEU A 7 -18.73 24.07 -25.18
CA LEU A 7 -18.65 22.78 -24.50
C LEU A 7 -17.17 22.50 -24.20
N GLY A 8 -16.73 22.79 -22.99
CA GLY A 8 -15.41 22.42 -22.49
C GLY A 8 -15.41 20.95 -22.06
N LEU A 9 -15.00 20.07 -22.96
CA LEU A 9 -14.79 18.65 -22.65
C LEU A 9 -13.48 18.51 -21.86
N ALA A 10 -13.57 18.36 -20.53
CA ALA A 10 -12.42 18.06 -19.68
C ALA A 10 -12.00 16.60 -19.91
N LEU A 11 -10.88 16.40 -20.62
CA LEU A 11 -10.22 15.11 -20.76
C LEU A 11 -9.50 14.78 -19.44
N SER A 12 -10.17 14.08 -18.54
CA SER A 12 -9.53 13.47 -17.38
C SER A 12 -8.67 12.30 -17.86
N LEU A 13 -7.38 12.50 -18.11
CA LEU A 13 -6.43 11.38 -18.18
C LEU A 13 -6.41 10.72 -16.79
N ALA A 14 -7.23 9.69 -16.62
CA ALA A 14 -7.06 8.75 -15.53
C ALA A 14 -5.73 8.04 -15.77
N ALA A 15 -4.68 8.51 -15.09
CA ALA A 15 -3.45 7.75 -14.92
C ALA A 15 -3.82 6.47 -14.17
N GLY A 16 -4.21 5.45 -14.93
CA GLY A 16 -4.37 4.10 -14.42
C GLY A 16 -3.00 3.64 -13.95
N GLY A 17 -2.68 3.91 -12.68
CA GLY A 17 -1.49 3.38 -12.05
C GLY A 17 -1.49 1.89 -12.27
N ALA A 18 -0.52 1.39 -13.04
CA ALA A 18 -0.36 -0.02 -13.28
C ALA A 18 -0.25 -0.70 -11.91
N ILE A 19 -1.35 -1.35 -11.50
CA ILE A 19 -1.38 -2.21 -10.32
C ILE A 19 -0.42 -3.34 -10.70
N HIS A 20 0.84 -3.20 -10.29
CA HIS A 20 1.87 -4.18 -10.53
C HIS A 20 1.34 -5.49 -9.98
N ALA A 21 1.03 -6.44 -10.86
CA ALA A 21 0.75 -7.80 -10.49
C ALA A 21 1.96 -8.25 -9.65
N ALA A 22 1.76 -8.36 -8.33
CA ALA A 22 2.84 -8.67 -7.42
C ALA A 22 3.35 -10.06 -7.79
N ALA A 23 4.52 -10.13 -8.43
CA ALA A 23 5.26 -11.37 -8.56
C ALA A 23 5.33 -12.01 -7.16
N ALA A 24 5.15 -13.33 -7.09
CA ALA A 24 5.13 -14.09 -5.84
C ALA A 24 6.15 -13.53 -4.85
N ASP A 25 5.66 -13.05 -3.70
CA ASP A 25 6.46 -12.25 -2.77
C ASP A 25 7.72 -13.04 -2.39
N LYS A 26 8.87 -12.51 -2.78
CA LYS A 26 10.16 -13.01 -2.32
C LYS A 26 10.24 -12.78 -0.81
N ASP A 27 10.95 -13.67 -0.11
CA ASP A 27 11.19 -13.54 1.32
C ASP A 27 11.66 -12.12 1.68
N PRO A 28 11.27 -11.62 2.88
CA PRO A 28 11.73 -10.33 3.38
C PRO A 28 13.25 -10.18 3.27
N ILE A 29 13.72 -9.05 2.73
CA ILE A 29 15.14 -8.71 2.79
C ILE A 29 15.36 -7.94 4.10
N LEU A 30 16.05 -8.57 5.05
CA LEU A 30 16.34 -8.00 6.36
C LEU A 30 17.66 -7.23 6.34
N LEU A 31 17.74 -6.16 7.13
CA LEU A 31 18.93 -5.33 7.22
C LEU A 31 19.96 -6.02 8.12
N ALA A 32 21.11 -6.40 7.57
CA ALA A 32 22.19 -6.97 8.37
C ALA A 32 22.77 -5.93 9.35
N GLU A 33 23.24 -6.38 10.51
CA GLU A 33 23.80 -5.50 11.56
C GLU A 33 24.93 -4.60 11.01
N LYS A 34 25.83 -5.18 10.21
CA LYS A 34 26.94 -4.46 9.58
C LYS A 34 26.49 -3.34 8.64
N ASP A 35 25.26 -3.41 8.11
CA ASP A 35 24.69 -2.43 7.18
C ASP A 35 23.86 -1.35 7.92
N ARG A 36 23.70 -1.45 9.25
CA ARG A 36 23.11 -0.41 10.10
C ARG A 36 24.03 0.79 10.28
N GLY A 37 25.35 0.62 10.13
CA GLY A 37 26.29 1.74 10.10
C GLY A 37 26.23 2.50 8.77
N ALA A 38 25.81 3.77 8.80
CA ALA A 38 25.87 4.69 7.67
C ALA A 38 26.53 6.01 8.09
N PRO A 39 27.87 6.12 8.06
CA PRO A 39 28.60 7.24 8.64
C PRO A 39 28.24 8.63 8.09
N ALA A 40 27.74 8.70 6.86
CA ALA A 40 27.27 9.93 6.21
C ALA A 40 25.73 10.13 6.35
N GLY A 41 25.10 9.36 7.23
CA GLY A 41 23.65 9.26 7.35
C GLY A 41 23.00 8.50 6.19
N ARG A 42 21.66 8.59 6.13
CA ARG A 42 20.84 8.03 5.06
C ARG A 42 20.01 9.12 4.41
N ALA A 43 20.11 9.26 3.09
CA ALA A 43 19.15 10.07 2.35
C ALA A 43 17.78 9.37 2.39
N VAL A 44 16.71 10.11 2.63
CA VAL A 44 15.36 9.54 2.71
C VAL A 44 14.49 10.17 1.63
N ARG A 45 13.75 9.35 0.88
CA ARG A 45 12.70 9.81 -0.03
C ARG A 45 11.39 9.11 0.32
N VAL A 46 10.36 9.90 0.52
CA VAL A 46 8.97 9.44 0.68
C VAL A 46 8.25 9.66 -0.64
N THR A 47 7.65 8.61 -1.17
CA THR A 47 6.86 8.70 -2.41
C THR A 47 5.40 8.44 -2.11
N LEU A 48 4.53 9.36 -2.54
CA LEU A 48 3.09 9.16 -2.57
C LEU A 48 2.60 9.49 -3.98
N ALA A 49 2.56 8.48 -4.84
CA ALA A 49 2.24 8.68 -6.25
C ALA A 49 0.74 8.96 -6.51
N GLN A 50 -0.11 8.51 -5.58
CA GLN A 50 -1.56 8.64 -5.73
C GLN A 50 -2.05 9.97 -5.19
N ARG A 51 -2.85 10.68 -5.99
CA ARG A 51 -3.53 11.91 -5.58
C ARG A 51 -4.84 11.67 -4.85
N GLU A 52 -5.43 10.49 -5.04
CA GLU A 52 -6.72 10.10 -4.47
C GLU A 52 -6.66 8.66 -3.97
N ILE A 53 -7.58 8.30 -3.06
CA ILE A 53 -7.71 6.94 -2.56
C ILE A 53 -8.08 5.98 -3.71
N ALA A 54 -7.28 4.93 -3.88
CA ALA A 54 -7.56 3.90 -4.89
C ALA A 54 -8.69 2.97 -4.45
N THR A 55 -9.28 2.28 -5.43
CA THR A 55 -10.14 1.12 -5.20
C THR A 55 -9.42 -0.12 -5.67
N THR A 56 -9.36 -1.15 -4.83
CA THR A 56 -8.94 -2.48 -5.26
C THR A 56 -10.16 -3.20 -5.83
N ILE A 57 -10.00 -3.86 -6.99
CA ILE A 57 -11.05 -4.71 -7.53
C ILE A 57 -10.49 -6.12 -7.56
N ASP A 58 -11.08 -7.01 -6.75
CA ASP A 58 -10.83 -8.43 -6.88
C ASP A 58 -11.79 -8.99 -7.92
N LEU A 59 -11.31 -9.18 -9.14
CA LEU A 59 -12.09 -9.85 -10.20
C LEU A 59 -12.18 -11.36 -9.97
N GLY A 60 -11.55 -11.88 -8.90
CA GLY A 60 -11.52 -13.28 -8.56
C GLY A 60 -10.76 -14.11 -9.58
N ARG A 61 -10.37 -15.30 -9.16
CA ARG A 61 -9.82 -16.43 -9.92
C ARG A 61 -10.69 -16.91 -11.11
N ILE A 62 -11.58 -16.09 -11.66
CA ILE A 62 -12.50 -16.46 -12.75
C ILE A 62 -11.73 -16.90 -14.01
N ALA A 63 -10.46 -16.49 -14.18
CA ALA A 63 -9.63 -16.90 -15.31
C ALA A 63 -8.58 -18.00 -15.01
N ALA A 64 -8.23 -18.27 -13.75
CA ALA A 64 -7.00 -19.01 -13.43
C ALA A 64 -7.14 -20.54 -13.37
N ASN A 65 -8.36 -21.10 -13.41
CA ASN A 65 -8.59 -22.55 -13.34
C ASN A 65 -8.98 -23.19 -14.70
N TYR A 66 -8.86 -22.48 -15.82
CA TYR A 66 -9.13 -23.03 -17.16
C TYR A 66 -7.88 -23.52 -17.91
N ASN A 67 -6.84 -23.96 -17.19
CA ASN A 67 -5.69 -24.66 -17.78
C ASN A 67 -5.97 -26.16 -18.08
N GLY A 68 -7.23 -26.56 -18.26
CA GLY A 68 -7.62 -27.87 -18.79
C GLY A 68 -7.64 -27.83 -20.32
N GLY A 69 -6.49 -28.08 -20.93
CA GLY A 69 -6.26 -27.97 -22.38
C GLY A 69 -7.15 -28.88 -23.25
N GLY A 70 -7.79 -28.26 -24.24
CA GLY A 70 -8.44 -28.89 -25.38
C GLY A 70 -8.77 -27.84 -26.43
N LEU A 71 -8.68 -28.17 -27.72
CA LEU A 71 -8.86 -27.26 -28.86
C LEU A 71 -10.21 -26.50 -28.85
N LEU A 72 -11.22 -27.01 -28.13
CA LEU A 72 -12.52 -26.37 -27.91
C LEU A 72 -12.48 -25.24 -26.86
N GLY A 73 -11.51 -25.23 -25.94
CA GLY A 73 -11.33 -24.16 -24.95
C GLY A 73 -10.82 -22.86 -25.57
N ALA A 74 -10.00 -22.94 -26.61
CA ALA A 74 -9.44 -21.76 -27.29
C ALA A 74 -10.50 -20.94 -28.04
N ILE A 75 -11.57 -21.57 -28.55
CA ILE A 75 -12.68 -20.89 -29.23
C ILE A 75 -13.65 -20.24 -28.23
N LEU A 76 -13.82 -20.83 -27.04
CA LEU A 76 -14.62 -20.20 -25.98
C LEU A 76 -13.89 -19.00 -25.35
N ILE A 77 -12.56 -19.04 -25.23
CA ILE A 77 -11.77 -17.93 -24.70
C ILE A 77 -11.86 -16.70 -25.61
N SER A 78 -11.80 -16.86 -26.94
CA SER A 78 -11.92 -15.72 -27.88
C SER A 78 -13.33 -15.12 -27.95
N ALA A 79 -14.39 -15.92 -27.74
CA ALA A 79 -15.77 -15.41 -27.64
C ALA A 79 -16.09 -14.82 -26.25
N MET A 80 -15.35 -15.20 -25.20
CA MET A 80 -15.50 -14.68 -23.85
C MET A 80 -14.67 -13.40 -23.59
N ASP A 81 -13.72 -13.06 -24.45
CA ASP A 81 -12.89 -11.85 -24.29
C ASP A 81 -13.74 -10.58 -24.10
N ASP A 82 -14.82 -10.43 -24.87
CA ASP A 82 -15.71 -9.29 -24.73
C ASP A 82 -16.54 -9.33 -23.45
N ARG A 83 -16.95 -10.53 -23.01
CA ARG A 83 -17.71 -10.69 -21.76
C ARG A 83 -16.84 -10.42 -20.54
N ALA A 84 -15.61 -10.94 -20.52
CA ALA A 84 -14.64 -10.69 -19.45
C ALA A 84 -14.30 -9.20 -19.36
N LYS A 85 -13.99 -8.57 -20.51
CA LYS A 85 -13.77 -7.11 -20.58
C LYS A 85 -14.99 -6.32 -20.12
N LYS A 86 -16.22 -6.70 -20.51
CA LYS A 86 -17.45 -6.04 -20.07
C LYS A 86 -17.69 -6.21 -18.57
N MET A 87 -17.48 -7.39 -18.00
CA MET A 87 -17.60 -7.64 -16.56
C MET A 87 -16.56 -6.85 -15.78
N GLN A 88 -15.31 -6.82 -16.25
CA GLN A 88 -14.25 -6.01 -15.66
C GLN A 88 -14.59 -4.52 -15.69
N ARG A 89 -15.02 -3.98 -16.84
CA ARG A 89 -15.46 -2.58 -16.95
C ARG A 89 -16.62 -2.28 -16.01
N SER A 90 -17.64 -3.14 -15.98
CA SER A 90 -18.78 -2.96 -15.07
C SER A 90 -18.38 -2.99 -13.60
N ALA A 91 -17.44 -3.85 -13.21
CA ALA A 91 -16.90 -3.90 -11.85
C ALA A 91 -16.10 -2.62 -11.52
N ILE A 92 -15.29 -2.13 -12.46
CA ILE A 92 -14.58 -0.85 -12.35
C ILE A 92 -15.58 0.30 -12.19
N ASP A 93 -16.54 0.43 -13.09
CA ASP A 93 -17.53 1.52 -13.06
C ASP A 93 -18.32 1.52 -11.75
N LYS A 94 -18.68 0.33 -11.23
CA LYS A 94 -19.36 0.19 -9.94
C LYS A 94 -18.46 0.58 -8.77
N ALA A 95 -17.20 0.15 -8.76
CA ALA A 95 -16.25 0.52 -7.71
C ALA A 95 -15.99 2.04 -7.71
N GLU A 96 -15.79 2.62 -8.89
CA GLU A 96 -15.59 4.06 -9.07
C GLU A 96 -16.82 4.87 -8.62
N SER A 97 -18.03 4.41 -8.98
CA SER A 97 -19.27 5.04 -8.51
C SER A 97 -19.42 4.99 -6.99
N ASN A 98 -19.03 3.89 -6.35
CA ASN A 98 -19.09 3.76 -4.90
C ASN A 98 -17.99 4.58 -4.19
N ALA A 99 -16.80 4.69 -4.79
CA ALA A 99 -15.68 5.44 -4.22
C ALA A 99 -15.81 6.96 -4.37
N SER A 100 -16.50 7.44 -5.41
CA SER A 100 -16.70 8.86 -5.69
C SER A 100 -17.10 9.70 -4.47
N PRO A 101 -18.16 9.36 -3.69
CA PRO A 101 -18.52 10.15 -2.50
C PRO A 101 -17.45 10.16 -1.41
N ILE A 102 -16.67 9.08 -1.27
CA ILE A 102 -15.54 9.03 -0.33
C ILE A 102 -14.44 9.97 -0.77
N ARG A 103 -14.07 9.96 -2.06
CA ARG A 103 -13.04 10.86 -2.63
C ARG A 103 -13.44 12.32 -2.49
N GLN A 104 -14.72 12.64 -2.72
CA GLN A 104 -15.26 13.99 -2.47
C GLN A 104 -15.11 14.39 -1.00
N GLY A 105 -15.44 13.48 -0.06
CA GLY A 105 -15.24 13.70 1.38
C GLY A 105 -13.77 13.84 1.79
N LEU A 106 -12.84 13.27 1.01
CA LEU A 106 -11.39 13.43 1.21
C LEU A 106 -10.80 14.65 0.48
N GLY A 107 -11.62 15.47 -0.19
CA GLY A 107 -11.16 16.69 -0.85
C GLY A 107 -10.38 17.60 0.11
N GLY A 108 -9.15 17.94 -0.28
CA GLY A 108 -8.23 18.77 0.52
C GLY A 108 -7.65 18.10 1.76
N PHE A 109 -7.87 16.80 1.98
CA PHE A 109 -7.28 16.08 3.10
C PHE A 109 -5.80 15.79 2.82
N ASP A 110 -4.92 16.24 3.73
CA ASP A 110 -3.47 16.20 3.55
C ASP A 110 -2.87 14.81 3.88
N VAL A 111 -3.05 13.87 2.95
CA VAL A 111 -2.49 12.51 3.08
C VAL A 111 -0.95 12.51 2.97
N GLU A 112 -0.38 13.43 2.20
CA GLU A 112 1.07 13.57 2.08
C GLU A 112 1.70 13.99 3.41
N GLY A 113 1.11 14.97 4.09
CA GLY A 113 1.51 15.38 5.43
C GLY A 113 1.46 14.23 6.43
N LEU A 114 0.43 13.36 6.37
CA LEU A 114 0.36 12.15 7.20
C LEU A 114 1.49 11.16 6.90
N ALA A 115 1.78 10.91 5.61
CA ALA A 115 2.86 10.00 5.19
C ALA A 115 4.24 10.51 5.65
N LEU A 116 4.50 11.81 5.49
CA LEU A 116 5.74 12.45 5.89
C LEU A 116 5.91 12.45 7.41
N ALA A 117 4.85 12.79 8.16
CA ALA A 117 4.85 12.78 9.62
C ALA A 117 5.14 11.37 10.16
N ALA A 118 4.42 10.36 9.66
CA ALA A 118 4.58 8.97 10.08
C ALA A 118 5.98 8.42 9.74
N THR A 119 6.51 8.74 8.56
CA THR A 119 7.89 8.35 8.19
C THR A 119 8.91 8.98 9.11
N ARG A 120 8.80 10.29 9.36
CA ARG A 120 9.73 11.02 10.23
C ARG A 120 9.71 10.44 11.65
N ALA A 121 8.54 10.23 12.21
CA ALA A 121 8.37 9.67 13.55
C ALA A 121 8.88 8.22 13.64
N GLY A 122 8.58 7.39 12.63
CA GLY A 122 8.99 5.99 12.59
C GLY A 122 10.50 5.80 12.42
N LEU A 123 11.12 6.51 11.48
CA LEU A 123 12.57 6.44 11.23
C LEU A 123 13.38 7.09 12.36
N GLY A 124 12.85 8.14 12.98
CA GLY A 124 13.50 8.85 14.09
C GLY A 124 13.64 8.04 15.39
N LYS A 125 12.96 6.90 15.52
CA LYS A 125 13.05 6.00 16.69
C LYS A 125 14.32 5.14 16.73
N HIS A 126 15.15 5.17 15.68
CA HIS A 126 16.39 4.41 15.59
C HIS A 126 17.60 5.35 15.52
N ASP A 127 18.37 5.44 16.60
CA ASP A 127 19.55 6.32 16.67
C ASP A 127 20.59 6.02 15.58
N TRP A 128 20.71 4.75 15.18
CA TRP A 128 21.62 4.31 14.12
C TRP A 128 21.14 4.72 12.72
N PHE A 129 19.87 5.11 12.55
CA PHE A 129 19.32 5.43 11.24
C PHE A 129 19.92 6.73 10.68
N GLN A 130 20.13 7.74 11.54
CA GLN A 130 20.76 9.03 11.20
C GLN A 130 20.21 9.62 9.88
N GLY A 131 18.88 9.74 9.80
CA GLY A 131 18.20 10.20 8.58
C GLY A 131 18.54 11.65 8.24
N LEU A 132 18.90 11.90 6.99
CA LEU A 132 18.98 13.24 6.41
C LEU A 132 17.56 13.81 6.17
N PRO A 133 17.42 15.10 5.82
CA PRO A 133 16.12 15.67 5.47
C PRO A 133 15.37 14.80 4.45
N ILE A 134 14.09 14.57 4.71
CA ILE A 134 13.23 13.74 3.87
C ILE A 134 12.81 14.52 2.63
N ALA A 135 13.15 14.01 1.45
CA ALA A 135 12.60 14.48 0.18
C ALA A 135 11.24 13.83 -0.09
N THR A 136 10.30 14.56 -0.68
CA THR A 136 9.01 14.00 -1.14
C THR A 136 8.98 13.89 -2.66
N ALA A 137 8.22 12.93 -3.18
CA ALA A 137 8.00 12.75 -4.61
C ALA A 137 6.59 12.17 -4.89
N HIS A 138 6.08 12.46 -6.09
CA HIS A 138 4.81 11.93 -6.59
C HIS A 138 4.97 10.92 -7.73
N ASP A 139 6.20 10.55 -8.06
CA ASP A 139 6.47 9.52 -9.06
C ASP A 139 7.27 8.38 -8.42
N ALA A 140 6.79 7.15 -8.60
CA ALA A 140 7.42 5.93 -8.15
C ALA A 140 8.20 5.22 -9.27
N ALA A 141 8.39 5.90 -10.41
CA ALA A 141 9.16 5.39 -11.54
C ALA A 141 10.55 4.92 -11.11
N PRO A 142 11.00 3.72 -11.54
CA PRO A 142 12.33 3.22 -11.23
C PRO A 142 13.47 4.18 -11.61
N GLU A 143 13.31 4.95 -12.69
CA GLU A 143 14.27 5.93 -13.20
C GLU A 143 14.43 7.11 -12.24
N GLU A 144 13.33 7.60 -11.68
CA GLU A 144 13.33 8.67 -10.67
C GLU A 144 14.00 8.21 -9.38
N ARG A 145 13.73 6.97 -8.96
CA ARG A 145 14.39 6.36 -7.81
C ARG A 145 15.90 6.26 -8.02
N ALA A 146 16.32 5.75 -9.17
CA ALA A 146 17.73 5.63 -9.53
C ALA A 146 18.43 6.99 -9.62
N SER A 147 17.76 8.00 -10.18
CA SER A 147 18.28 9.37 -10.28
C SER A 147 18.49 9.99 -8.89
N TYR A 148 17.54 9.81 -7.97
CA TYR A 148 17.68 10.26 -6.60
C TYR A 148 18.84 9.55 -5.87
N ALA A 149 18.96 8.23 -6.04
CA ALA A 149 20.07 7.46 -5.46
C ALA A 149 21.43 7.91 -5.99
N ALA A 150 21.53 8.22 -7.28
CA ALA A 150 22.76 8.68 -7.93
C ALA A 150 23.15 10.12 -7.57
N ALA A 151 22.18 10.97 -7.20
CA ALA A 151 22.39 12.35 -6.79
C ALA A 151 22.71 12.49 -5.29
N SER A 152 22.36 11.49 -4.48
CA SER A 152 22.61 11.47 -3.04
C SER A 152 24.11 11.41 -2.72
N SER A 153 24.55 12.24 -1.77
CA SER A 153 25.90 12.16 -1.17
C SER A 153 26.00 11.15 -0.01
N ALA A 154 24.87 10.67 0.52
CA ALA A 154 24.84 9.62 1.54
C ALA A 154 25.28 8.28 0.95
N SER A 155 25.84 7.38 1.77
CA SER A 155 26.26 6.04 1.31
C SER A 155 25.11 5.05 1.15
N GLN A 156 23.95 5.37 1.74
CA GLN A 156 22.71 4.61 1.65
C GLN A 156 21.54 5.55 1.43
N VAL A 157 20.53 5.04 0.71
CA VAL A 157 19.29 5.75 0.46
C VAL A 157 18.12 4.89 0.90
N THR A 158 17.18 5.51 1.61
CA THR A 158 15.94 4.90 2.05
C THR A 158 14.78 5.43 1.23
N PHE A 159 14.01 4.52 0.65
CA PHE A 159 12.77 4.82 -0.06
C PHE A 159 11.60 4.30 0.76
N VAL A 160 10.59 5.14 0.94
CA VAL A 160 9.33 4.77 1.58
C VAL A 160 8.21 5.09 0.60
N ASP A 161 7.77 4.08 -0.14
CA ASP A 161 6.72 4.23 -1.14
C ASP A 161 5.38 3.86 -0.50
N TYR A 162 4.49 4.85 -0.38
CA TYR A 162 3.16 4.67 0.18
C TYR A 162 2.12 4.39 -0.91
N TRP A 163 1.20 3.49 -0.59
CA TRP A 163 -0.03 3.26 -1.32
C TRP A 163 -1.20 3.27 -0.35
N TYR A 164 -2.33 3.84 -0.75
CA TYR A 164 -3.56 3.79 0.04
C TYR A 164 -4.78 3.55 -0.84
N GLY A 165 -5.70 2.75 -0.32
CA GLY A 165 -6.88 2.34 -1.06
C GLY A 165 -7.95 1.65 -0.21
N LEU A 166 -9.10 1.44 -0.83
CA LEU A 166 -10.24 0.73 -0.27
C LEU A 166 -10.17 -0.75 -0.62
N SER A 167 -10.63 -1.61 0.30
CA SER A 167 -10.90 -3.02 -0.02
C SER A 167 -12.01 -3.14 -1.09
N PRO A 168 -12.08 -4.25 -1.84
CA PRO A 168 -13.09 -4.43 -2.89
C PRO A 168 -14.55 -4.29 -2.44
N ASP A 169 -14.83 -4.69 -1.19
CA ASP A 169 -16.14 -4.57 -0.55
C ASP A 169 -16.32 -3.26 0.24
N PHE A 170 -15.34 -2.35 0.19
CA PHE A 170 -15.31 -1.08 0.92
C PHE A 170 -15.38 -1.23 2.45
N SER A 171 -15.20 -2.43 3.01
CA SER A 171 -15.21 -2.61 4.46
C SER A 171 -13.95 -2.08 5.15
N GLN A 172 -12.90 -1.76 4.40
CA GLN A 172 -11.59 -1.38 4.93
C GLN A 172 -10.96 -0.22 4.14
N ILE A 173 -10.22 0.63 4.85
CA ILE A 173 -9.15 1.49 4.31
C ILE A 173 -7.82 0.80 4.59
N ARG A 174 -6.99 0.66 3.56
CA ARG A 174 -5.69 0.01 3.62
C ARG A 174 -4.60 1.02 3.25
N VAL A 175 -3.54 1.06 4.04
CA VAL A 175 -2.33 1.82 3.74
C VAL A 175 -1.15 0.85 3.76
N LEU A 176 -0.34 0.86 2.71
CA LEU A 176 0.90 0.11 2.56
C LEU A 176 2.07 1.09 2.55
N ALA A 177 3.15 0.74 3.25
CA ALA A 177 4.47 1.29 3.03
C ALA A 177 5.42 0.19 2.53
N ASP A 178 5.99 0.35 1.33
CA ASP A 178 7.13 -0.46 0.85
C ASP A 178 8.41 0.30 1.23
N ILE A 179 9.11 -0.21 2.23
CA ILE A 179 10.30 0.41 2.82
C ILE A 179 11.53 -0.30 2.26
N ARG A 180 12.43 0.45 1.62
CA ARG A 180 13.64 -0.08 0.99
C ARG A 180 14.86 0.69 1.44
N ILE A 181 15.96 -0.01 1.68
CA ILE A 181 17.28 0.60 1.85
C ILE A 181 18.20 0.05 0.77
N GLU A 182 18.84 0.95 0.04
CA GLU A 182 19.73 0.65 -1.08
C GLU A 182 21.08 1.33 -0.82
N ARG A 183 22.17 0.78 -1.37
CA ARG A 183 23.45 1.52 -1.39
C ARG A 183 23.33 2.65 -2.40
N ALA A 184 23.84 3.83 -2.06
CA ALA A 184 23.98 4.90 -3.04
C ALA A 184 25.20 4.66 -3.94
N GLY A 185 25.11 5.04 -5.21
CA GLY A 185 26.26 5.05 -6.12
C GLY A 185 25.89 4.93 -7.60
N LYS A 186 26.85 5.25 -8.47
CA LYS A 186 26.72 5.03 -9.92
C LYS A 186 27.28 3.66 -10.27
N ARG A 187 26.43 2.67 -10.53
CA ARG A 187 26.87 1.41 -11.14
C ARG A 187 26.80 1.48 -12.66
N LYS A 188 27.78 0.84 -13.32
CA LYS A 188 27.84 0.69 -14.78
C LYS A 188 26.81 -0.30 -15.35
N THR A 189 26.20 -1.17 -14.51
CA THR A 189 25.44 -2.35 -14.99
C THR A 189 24.06 -2.55 -14.36
N GLY A 190 23.47 -1.53 -13.75
CA GLY A 190 22.07 -1.56 -13.31
C GLY A 190 21.84 -2.15 -11.91
N VAL A 191 20.90 -1.50 -11.21
CA VAL A 191 20.28 -1.78 -9.90
C VAL A 191 21.26 -2.01 -8.73
N ASP A 192 21.28 -1.07 -7.79
CA ASP A 192 22.03 -1.22 -6.54
C ASP A 192 21.47 -2.38 -5.69
N PRO A 193 22.34 -3.10 -4.94
CA PRO A 193 21.87 -4.17 -4.08
C PRO A 193 20.95 -3.61 -3.02
N VAL A 194 19.70 -4.09 -3.03
CA VAL A 194 18.73 -3.83 -1.98
C VAL A 194 19.24 -4.47 -0.70
N LEU A 195 19.57 -3.63 0.29
CA LEU A 195 20.05 -4.06 1.62
C LEU A 195 18.90 -4.45 2.54
N PHE A 196 17.73 -3.85 2.31
CA PHE A 196 16.54 -4.06 3.10
C PHE A 196 15.31 -3.83 2.23
N ARG A 197 14.29 -4.67 2.42
CA ARG A 197 12.97 -4.46 1.86
C ARG A 197 11.92 -5.09 2.76
N GLN A 198 10.97 -4.27 3.22
CA GLN A 198 9.80 -4.71 3.96
C GLN A 198 8.55 -4.05 3.42
N ARG A 199 7.47 -4.83 3.35
CA ARG A 199 6.12 -4.32 3.12
C ARG A 199 5.38 -4.31 4.45
N VAL A 200 4.83 -3.15 4.79
CA VAL A 200 4.14 -2.92 6.06
C VAL A 200 2.74 -2.42 5.75
N TRP A 201 1.73 -3.12 6.25
CA TRP A 201 0.33 -2.76 6.08
C TRP A 201 -0.27 -2.23 7.38
N SER A 202 -1.06 -1.17 7.25
CA SER A 202 -1.96 -0.67 8.28
C SER A 202 -3.37 -0.63 7.70
N VAL A 203 -4.27 -1.42 8.28
CA VAL A 203 -5.62 -1.63 7.79
C VAL A 203 -6.63 -1.21 8.84
N VAL A 204 -7.52 -0.30 8.46
CA VAL A 204 -8.61 0.18 9.29
C VAL A 204 -9.93 -0.34 8.76
N GLN A 205 -10.65 -1.11 9.56
CA GLN A 205 -11.90 -1.77 9.16
C GLN A 205 -13.13 -1.11 9.80
N LEU A 206 -14.26 -1.12 9.10
CA LEU A 206 -15.57 -0.78 9.68
C LEU A 206 -15.94 -1.82 10.75
N ARG A 207 -16.44 -1.35 11.91
CA ARG A 207 -16.94 -2.25 12.97
C ARG A 207 -18.20 -3.00 12.52
N ALA A 208 -19.16 -2.27 11.98
CA ALA A 208 -20.41 -2.82 11.44
C ALA A 208 -20.35 -2.84 9.91
N ARG A 209 -19.63 -3.82 9.35
CA ARG A 209 -19.55 -4.01 7.90
C ARG A 209 -20.81 -4.65 7.34
N SER A 210 -21.16 -4.28 6.11
CA SER A 210 -22.19 -4.89 5.28
C SER A 210 -21.56 -5.77 4.19
N TYR A 211 -22.29 -6.76 3.69
CA TYR A 211 -21.93 -7.46 2.44
C TYR A 211 -22.25 -6.63 1.19
N ASP A 212 -23.04 -5.55 1.33
CA ASP A 212 -23.25 -4.57 0.27
C ASP A 212 -22.14 -3.51 0.29
N ALA A 213 -21.27 -3.55 -0.72
CA ALA A 213 -20.20 -2.59 -0.93
C ALA A 213 -20.69 -1.13 -0.95
N ARG A 214 -21.89 -0.87 -1.48
CA ARG A 214 -22.45 0.49 -1.50
C ARG A 214 -22.77 0.98 -0.09
N ALA A 215 -23.34 0.12 0.75
CA ALA A 215 -23.62 0.45 2.15
C ALA A 215 -22.33 0.78 2.93
N ASN A 216 -21.26 0.01 2.72
CA ASN A 216 -19.95 0.30 3.32
C ASN A 216 -19.36 1.62 2.81
N ALA A 217 -19.49 1.91 1.51
CA ALA A 217 -19.03 3.17 0.95
C ALA A 217 -19.80 4.38 1.52
N THR A 218 -21.10 4.24 1.76
CA THR A 218 -21.91 5.23 2.48
C THR A 218 -21.35 5.47 3.88
N LEU A 219 -21.05 4.40 4.64
CA LEU A 219 -20.47 4.52 5.98
C LEU A 219 -19.15 5.30 6.00
N TRP A 220 -18.31 5.17 4.97
CA TRP A 220 -17.06 5.95 4.89
C TRP A 220 -17.26 7.41 4.49
N SER A 221 -18.28 7.69 3.69
CA SER A 221 -18.58 9.03 3.15
C SER A 221 -19.51 9.88 4.04
N GLU A 222 -20.07 9.29 5.10
CA GLU A 222 -20.83 10.01 6.14
C GLU A 222 -20.10 11.26 6.66
N GLU A 223 -20.88 12.30 6.97
CA GLU A 223 -20.38 13.58 7.52
C GLU A 223 -19.21 14.15 6.69
N ASN A 224 -19.36 14.20 5.35
CA ASN A 224 -18.32 14.64 4.41
C ASN A 224 -17.00 13.85 4.55
N GLY A 225 -17.11 12.53 4.71
CA GLY A 225 -15.94 11.65 4.80
C GLY A 225 -15.21 11.72 6.14
N LYS A 226 -15.82 12.24 7.22
CA LYS A 226 -15.20 12.32 8.55
C LYS A 226 -14.63 10.97 9.00
N ARG A 227 -15.40 9.89 8.80
CA ARG A 227 -14.94 8.52 9.15
C ARG A 227 -13.75 8.09 8.30
N ALA A 228 -13.75 8.37 6.99
CA ALA A 228 -12.62 8.05 6.12
C ALA A 228 -11.35 8.80 6.51
N ARG A 229 -11.47 10.10 6.84
CA ARG A 229 -10.36 10.91 7.35
C ARG A 229 -9.78 10.34 8.64
N ALA A 230 -10.64 10.01 9.61
CA ALA A 230 -10.23 9.36 10.86
C ALA A 230 -9.55 8.01 10.61
N GLY A 231 -10.08 7.21 9.67
CA GLY A 231 -9.48 5.94 9.27
C GLY A 231 -8.08 6.10 8.67
N LEU A 232 -7.88 7.06 7.75
CA LEU A 232 -6.56 7.37 7.19
C LEU A 232 -5.60 7.88 8.26
N THR A 233 -6.01 8.84 9.10
CA THR A 233 -5.19 9.33 10.22
C THR A 233 -4.75 8.18 11.14
N ALA A 234 -5.69 7.32 11.54
CA ALA A 234 -5.39 6.17 12.39
C ALA A 234 -4.49 5.15 11.67
N ALA A 235 -4.66 4.94 10.37
CA ALA A 235 -3.82 4.05 9.59
C ALA A 235 -2.37 4.55 9.53
N PHE A 236 -2.18 5.84 9.21
CA PHE A 236 -0.86 6.47 9.12
C PHE A 236 -0.15 6.54 10.48
N ALA A 237 -0.87 6.86 11.55
CA ALA A 237 -0.32 6.89 12.92
C ALA A 237 0.30 5.55 13.33
N ARG A 238 -0.20 4.41 12.82
CA ARG A 238 0.41 3.10 13.14
C ARG A 238 1.80 2.90 12.56
N PHE A 239 2.16 3.60 11.48
CA PHE A 239 3.51 3.49 10.94
C PHE A 239 4.58 4.07 11.88
N GLU A 240 4.20 4.93 12.83
CA GLU A 240 5.12 5.36 13.89
C GLU A 240 5.67 4.17 14.70
N ASP A 241 4.90 3.10 14.87
CA ASP A 241 5.30 1.88 15.59
C ASP A 241 5.73 0.77 14.64
N LEU A 242 5.13 0.68 13.45
CA LEU A 242 5.41 -0.40 12.51
C LEU A 242 6.73 -0.22 11.75
N ILE A 243 7.08 1.01 11.34
CA ILE A 243 8.37 1.30 10.67
C ILE A 243 9.56 0.88 11.54
N PRO A 244 9.68 1.33 12.80
CA PRO A 244 10.82 0.94 13.61
C PRO A 244 10.83 -0.56 13.91
N ARG A 245 9.66 -1.19 14.10
CA ARG A 245 9.57 -2.64 14.27
C ARG A 245 10.06 -3.38 13.02
N ALA A 246 9.67 -2.94 11.82
CA ALA A 246 10.12 -3.53 10.56
C ALA A 246 11.63 -3.42 10.36
N LEU A 247 12.24 -2.28 10.69
CA LEU A 247 13.69 -2.06 10.62
C LEU A 247 14.47 -2.87 11.67
N ALA A 248 13.84 -3.21 12.79
CA ALA A 248 14.44 -4.00 13.86
C ALA A 248 14.40 -5.52 13.59
N LEU A 249 13.58 -5.98 12.64
CA LEU A 249 13.41 -7.42 12.36
C LEU A 249 14.74 -8.09 12.01
N GLY A 250 15.07 -9.12 12.77
CA GLY A 250 16.15 -10.06 12.48
C GLY A 250 15.63 -11.40 11.95
N GLN A 251 16.57 -12.26 11.53
CA GLN A 251 16.24 -13.61 11.06
C GLN A 251 15.53 -14.45 12.13
N GLN A 252 15.90 -14.24 13.40
CA GLN A 252 15.29 -14.94 14.54
C GLN A 252 13.82 -14.55 14.73
N ASP A 253 13.47 -13.26 14.53
CA ASP A 253 12.08 -12.80 14.63
C ASP A 253 11.22 -13.44 13.54
N VAL A 254 11.71 -13.43 12.29
CA VAL A 254 11.00 -14.05 11.16
C VAL A 254 10.82 -15.56 11.41
N ALA A 255 11.87 -16.26 11.84
CA ALA A 255 11.79 -17.68 12.17
C ALA A 255 10.77 -17.96 13.28
N ALA A 256 10.72 -17.11 14.31
CA ALA A 256 9.75 -17.22 15.40
C ALA A 256 8.31 -16.95 14.92
N TYR A 257 8.11 -15.98 14.02
CA TYR A 257 6.80 -15.69 13.44
C TYR A 257 6.32 -16.84 12.55
N THR A 258 7.22 -17.46 11.78
CA THR A 258 6.87 -18.57 10.88
C THR A 258 6.94 -19.96 11.53
N ALA A 259 7.21 -20.03 12.84
CA ALA A 259 7.35 -21.31 13.55
C ALA A 259 6.07 -22.16 13.46
N LYS A 260 6.24 -23.48 13.35
CA LYS A 260 5.12 -24.43 13.35
C LYS A 260 4.38 -24.35 14.69
N GLY A 261 3.04 -24.37 14.63
CA GLY A 261 2.20 -24.32 15.83
C GLY A 261 2.00 -22.92 16.43
N ARG A 262 2.62 -21.88 15.84
CA ARG A 262 2.31 -20.49 16.19
C ARG A 262 0.82 -20.23 15.99
N GLU A 263 0.20 -19.52 16.94
CA GLU A 263 -1.19 -19.07 16.81
C GLU A 263 -1.35 -18.28 15.51
N LYS A 264 -2.43 -18.56 14.79
CA LYS A 264 -2.78 -17.85 13.56
C LYS A 264 -4.04 -17.05 13.79
N ALA A 265 -4.14 -15.92 13.11
CA ALA A 265 -5.35 -15.14 13.10
C ALA A 265 -5.67 -14.68 11.67
N PHE A 266 -6.95 -14.34 11.48
CA PHE A 266 -7.47 -13.78 10.25
C PHE A 266 -8.00 -12.38 10.56
N GLY A 267 -7.62 -11.40 9.76
CA GLY A 267 -8.07 -10.02 9.90
C GLY A 267 -7.94 -9.27 8.59
N ALA A 268 -9.00 -8.59 8.17
CA ALA A 268 -9.01 -7.74 6.98
C ALA A 268 -8.45 -8.42 5.70
N ASP A 269 -8.86 -9.66 5.45
CA ASP A 269 -8.42 -10.51 4.33
C ASP A 269 -6.96 -10.98 4.37
N PHE A 270 -6.24 -10.67 5.46
CA PHE A 270 -4.93 -11.24 5.74
C PHE A 270 -5.07 -12.45 6.66
N TYR A 271 -4.32 -13.50 6.34
CA TYR A 271 -4.18 -14.69 7.16
C TYR A 271 -2.70 -14.93 7.46
N GLY A 272 -2.37 -15.15 8.72
CA GLY A 272 -0.99 -15.44 9.09
C GLY A 272 -0.78 -15.65 10.58
N PRO A 273 0.47 -15.92 10.98
CA PRO A 273 0.86 -15.98 12.37
C PRO A 273 0.53 -14.69 13.12
N LEU A 274 -0.04 -14.82 14.31
CA LEU A 274 -0.33 -13.72 15.21
C LEU A 274 0.96 -13.30 15.93
N ILE A 275 1.30 -12.02 15.79
CA ILE A 275 2.43 -11.40 16.50
C ILE A 275 1.94 -10.82 17.83
N ALA A 276 0.86 -10.04 17.82
CA ALA A 276 0.31 -9.40 19.02
C ALA A 276 -1.20 -9.09 18.88
N ARG A 277 -1.88 -8.98 20.02
CA ARG A 277 -3.24 -8.42 20.15
C ARG A 277 -3.17 -7.19 21.03
N ASP A 278 -3.90 -6.14 20.67
CA ASP A 278 -4.03 -4.97 21.55
C ASP A 278 -4.90 -5.35 22.77
N PRO A 279 -4.39 -5.19 24.00
CA PRO A 279 -5.16 -5.51 25.20
C PRO A 279 -6.39 -4.60 25.39
N ALA A 280 -6.34 -3.35 24.91
CA ALA A 280 -7.45 -2.41 25.00
C ALA A 280 -8.52 -2.64 23.92
N ASN A 281 -8.12 -3.26 22.80
CA ASN A 281 -9.02 -3.56 21.69
C ASN A 281 -8.68 -4.91 21.06
N ARG A 282 -9.37 -5.97 21.46
CA ARG A 282 -9.08 -7.34 21.00
C ARG A 282 -9.27 -7.56 19.50
N GLU A 283 -9.98 -6.66 18.81
CA GLU A 283 -10.13 -6.67 17.35
C GLU A 283 -8.91 -6.07 16.63
N SER A 284 -8.03 -5.37 17.36
CA SER A 284 -6.78 -4.85 16.84
C SER A 284 -5.68 -5.91 16.94
N LEU A 285 -5.18 -6.31 15.78
CA LEU A 285 -4.29 -7.45 15.59
C LEU A 285 -3.03 -7.01 14.84
N LEU A 286 -1.88 -7.56 15.24
CA LEU A 286 -0.66 -7.51 14.45
C LEU A 286 -0.34 -8.92 13.96
N LEU A 287 -0.28 -9.09 12.64
CA LEU A 287 -0.05 -10.37 11.96
C LEU A 287 1.24 -10.33 11.15
N TRP A 288 1.78 -11.52 10.85
CA TRP A 288 2.82 -11.72 9.86
C TRP A 288 2.22 -12.29 8.56
N SER A 289 2.35 -11.59 7.44
CA SER A 289 1.92 -12.07 6.12
C SER A 289 2.90 -11.56 5.05
N ASN A 290 4.09 -12.16 5.00
CA ASN A 290 5.23 -11.70 4.19
C ASN A 290 5.63 -10.23 4.49
N GLY A 291 5.41 -9.82 5.73
CA GLY A 291 5.48 -8.43 6.17
C GLY A 291 4.59 -8.23 7.40
N LEU A 292 4.74 -7.08 8.05
CA LEU A 292 3.91 -6.71 9.20
C LEU A 292 2.56 -6.21 8.71
N VAL A 293 1.47 -6.74 9.27
CA VAL A 293 0.10 -6.30 8.97
C VAL A 293 -0.60 -5.94 10.27
N GLN A 294 -0.84 -4.64 10.48
CA GLN A 294 -1.69 -4.15 11.55
C GLN A 294 -3.12 -4.04 11.04
N VAL A 295 -4.07 -4.65 11.75
CA VAL A 295 -5.51 -4.50 11.54
C VAL A 295 -6.10 -3.85 12.77
N GLN A 296 -6.97 -2.86 12.60
CA GLN A 296 -7.70 -2.23 13.71
C GLN A 296 -9.09 -1.78 13.23
N PRO A 297 -10.13 -1.81 14.09
CA PRO A 297 -11.39 -1.16 13.74
C PRO A 297 -11.24 0.36 13.75
N VAL A 298 -12.05 1.04 12.92
CA VAL A 298 -12.23 2.49 13.04
C VAL A 298 -12.84 2.83 14.40
N SER A 299 -12.33 3.87 15.04
CA SER A 299 -12.84 4.41 16.32
C SER A 299 -14.17 5.09 16.15
#